data_AF-A0A3P1UGP4-F1
#
_entry.id   AF-A0A3P1UGP4-F1
#
_cell.length_a   1.000
_cell.length_b   1.000
_cell.length_c   1.000
_cell.angle_alpha   90.00
_cell.angle_beta   90.00
_cell.angle_gamma   90.00
#
_symmetry.space_group_name_H-M   'P 1'
#
loop_
_entity.id
_entity.type
_entity.pdbx_description
1 polymer ?
#
loop_
_entity_poly.entity_id
_entity_poly.type
_entity_poly.pdbx_seq_one_letter_code
_entity_poly.pdbx_strand_id
1 'polypeptide(L)'
;ELAANYDTIIAPATTSAKNILPRVAALLDVMQLSEIMEVVSADTFKRPIYAGNAIQTVQSTDAKKVITVRTASFSATGEGGSAAVESATVPADPALSSFVGNALSASDRPELTSAKIIISGGRALGSAEKFQEVILPVADKLGAAVGASRAAVDAGYAPNDWQVGQTGKVVAPELYIAVGISGAIQHLAGMKDSRVIVAINKDEEAPIFQVADYGLVADLFQALPEMADKV
;
A
#
# COMPACT_ATOMS: atom_id res chain seq x y z
N GLU A 1 -7.25 25.09 -17.51
CA GLU A 1 -6.49 26.34 -17.35
C GLU A 1 -5.34 26.24 -16.36
N LEU A 2 -5.55 25.78 -15.12
CA LEU A 2 -4.48 25.69 -14.11
C LEU A 2 -3.23 24.91 -14.58
N ALA A 3 -3.42 23.83 -15.34
CA ALA A 3 -2.35 23.00 -15.88
C ALA A 3 -1.47 23.67 -16.97
N ALA A 4 -1.90 24.81 -17.53
CA ALA A 4 -1.25 25.41 -18.69
C ALA A 4 0.21 25.76 -18.42
N ASN A 5 0.50 26.29 -17.23
CA ASN A 5 1.83 26.75 -16.83
C ASN A 5 2.72 25.65 -16.22
N TYR A 6 2.24 24.41 -16.16
CA TYR A 6 2.98 23.29 -15.56
C TYR A 6 3.28 22.19 -16.58
N ASP A 7 4.52 21.72 -16.60
CA ASP A 7 4.94 20.61 -17.47
C ASP A 7 4.64 19.24 -16.84
N THR A 8 4.51 19.18 -15.51
CA THR A 8 4.28 17.93 -14.78
C THR A 8 3.21 18.14 -13.71
N ILE A 9 2.20 17.26 -13.71
CA ILE A 9 1.14 17.17 -12.71
C ILE A 9 1.31 15.83 -12.03
N ILE A 10 1.56 15.85 -10.71
CA ILE A 10 1.90 14.66 -9.95
C ILE A 10 1.06 14.57 -8.68
N ALA A 11 0.65 13.36 -8.32
CA ALA A 11 -0.05 13.09 -7.07
C ALA A 11 0.39 11.73 -6.49
N PRO A 12 0.26 11.50 -5.17
CA PRO A 12 0.46 10.17 -4.61
C PRO A 12 -0.59 9.20 -5.19
N ALA A 13 -0.26 7.92 -5.35
CA ALA A 13 -1.14 6.89 -5.88
C ALA A 13 -2.23 6.44 -4.87
N THR A 14 -2.95 7.39 -4.28
CA THR A 14 -4.09 7.16 -3.39
C THR A 14 -5.36 6.86 -4.18
N THR A 15 -6.39 6.34 -3.51
CA THR A 15 -7.72 6.10 -4.11
C THR A 15 -8.25 7.35 -4.81
N SER A 16 -8.13 8.53 -4.18
CA SER A 16 -8.60 9.79 -4.76
C SER A 16 -7.82 10.18 -6.01
N ALA A 17 -6.48 10.15 -5.96
CA ALA A 17 -5.65 10.56 -7.09
C ALA A 17 -5.74 9.58 -8.27
N LYS A 18 -5.80 8.27 -8.01
CA LYS A 18 -6.00 7.23 -9.04
C LYS A 18 -7.38 7.35 -9.71
N ASN A 19 -8.36 7.97 -9.05
CA ASN A 19 -9.65 8.30 -9.64
C ASN A 19 -9.63 9.63 -10.43
N ILE A 20 -8.90 10.63 -9.95
CA ILE A 20 -8.89 11.99 -10.54
C ILE A 20 -7.93 12.12 -11.73
N LEU A 21 -6.66 11.69 -11.58
CA LEU A 21 -5.63 11.99 -12.58
C LEU A 21 -5.83 11.36 -13.96
N PRO A 22 -6.44 10.17 -14.13
CA PRO A 22 -6.80 9.69 -15.47
C PRO A 22 -7.76 10.63 -16.21
N ARG A 23 -8.67 11.32 -15.50
CA ARG A 23 -9.58 12.30 -16.10
C ARG A 23 -8.85 13.57 -16.50
N VAL A 24 -7.88 14.00 -15.69
CA VAL A 24 -7.00 15.14 -16.02
C VAL A 24 -6.17 14.82 -17.27
N ALA A 25 -5.58 13.63 -17.35
CA ALA A 25 -4.81 13.18 -18.51
C ALA A 25 -5.68 13.16 -19.78
N ALA A 26 -6.91 12.64 -19.69
CA ALA A 26 -7.85 12.63 -20.80
C ALA A 26 -8.25 14.03 -21.29
N LEU A 27 -8.47 14.99 -20.38
CA LEU A 27 -8.79 16.38 -20.73
C LEU A 27 -7.61 17.12 -21.39
N LEU A 28 -6.38 16.71 -21.08
CA LEU A 28 -5.16 17.27 -21.66
C LEU A 28 -4.69 16.52 -22.92
N ASP A 29 -5.35 15.41 -23.27
CA ASP A 29 -4.96 14.50 -24.35
C ASP A 29 -3.51 14.01 -24.22
N VAL A 30 -3.14 13.55 -23.02
CA VAL A 30 -1.82 12.98 -22.72
C VAL A 30 -1.94 11.63 -22.01
N MET A 31 -0.86 10.85 -22.02
CA MET A 31 -0.84 9.58 -21.32
C MET A 31 -0.83 9.76 -19.79
N GLN A 32 -1.56 8.88 -19.09
CA GLN A 32 -1.49 8.79 -17.63
C GLN A 32 -0.38 7.81 -17.22
N LEU A 33 0.64 8.32 -16.53
CA LEU A 33 1.76 7.56 -15.99
C LEU A 33 1.43 7.09 -14.56
N SER A 34 0.87 5.89 -14.44
CA SER A 34 0.43 5.38 -13.13
C SER A 34 1.54 4.70 -12.32
N GLU A 35 1.51 4.95 -11.02
CA GLU A 35 2.26 4.22 -9.99
C GLU A 35 3.75 4.10 -10.27
N ILE A 36 4.38 5.23 -10.66
CA ILE A 36 5.82 5.26 -10.84
C ILE A 36 6.52 4.90 -9.52
N MET A 37 7.59 4.13 -9.63
CA MET A 37 8.46 3.73 -8.52
C MET A 37 9.88 4.30 -8.65
N GLU A 38 10.25 4.78 -9.83
CA GLU A 38 11.56 5.38 -10.09
C GLU A 38 11.44 6.45 -11.19
N VAL A 39 12.18 7.55 -11.03
CA VAL A 39 12.36 8.57 -12.07
C VAL A 39 13.76 8.37 -12.66
N VAL A 40 13.83 7.94 -13.93
CA VAL A 40 15.11 7.69 -14.64
C VAL A 40 15.61 8.99 -15.28
N SER A 41 14.71 9.76 -15.87
CA SER A 41 14.94 11.09 -16.43
C SER A 41 13.65 11.91 -16.36
N ALA A 42 13.68 13.17 -16.83
CA ALA A 42 12.50 14.06 -16.83
C ALA A 42 11.30 13.52 -17.62
N ASP A 43 11.54 12.60 -18.55
CA ASP A 43 10.53 11.99 -19.44
C ASP A 43 10.45 10.46 -19.30
N THR A 44 11.31 9.82 -18.51
CA THR A 44 11.40 8.36 -18.41
C THR A 44 11.24 7.89 -16.98
N PHE A 45 10.34 6.93 -16.77
CA PHE A 45 9.93 6.44 -15.46
C PHE A 45 9.90 4.92 -15.45
N LYS A 46 10.13 4.31 -14.28
CA LYS A 46 9.83 2.89 -14.08
C LYS A 46 8.55 2.73 -13.29
N ARG A 47 7.74 1.75 -13.68
CA ARG A 47 6.50 1.37 -12.97
C ARG A 47 6.34 -0.15 -12.94
N PRO A 48 5.71 -0.71 -11.89
CA PRO A 48 5.37 -2.12 -11.86
C PRO A 48 4.19 -2.42 -12.80
N ILE A 49 4.24 -3.58 -13.43
CA ILE A 49 3.13 -4.22 -14.15
C ILE A 49 3.02 -5.68 -13.70
N TYR A 50 1.94 -6.37 -14.09
CA TYR A 50 1.66 -7.75 -13.66
C TYR A 50 1.80 -7.93 -12.14
N ALA A 51 1.17 -7.02 -11.39
CA ALA A 51 1.19 -7.01 -9.93
C ALA A 51 2.63 -7.00 -9.34
N GLY A 52 3.54 -6.32 -10.05
CA GLY A 52 4.92 -6.12 -9.61
C GLY A 52 5.91 -7.19 -10.07
N ASN A 53 5.48 -8.21 -10.81
CA ASN A 53 6.38 -9.25 -11.32
C ASN A 53 7.30 -8.76 -12.44
N ALA A 54 6.89 -7.72 -13.16
CA ALA A 54 7.74 -7.06 -14.14
C ALA A 54 7.77 -5.56 -13.90
N ILE A 55 8.93 -4.97 -14.16
CA ILE A 55 9.13 -3.52 -14.11
C ILE A 55 9.23 -3.02 -15.53
N GLN A 56 8.32 -2.13 -15.92
CA GLN A 56 8.32 -1.50 -17.22
C GLN A 56 9.00 -0.13 -17.12
N THR A 57 9.91 0.14 -18.05
CA THR A 57 10.44 1.49 -18.29
C THR A 57 9.59 2.16 -19.35
N VAL A 58 9.04 3.33 -19.04
CA VAL A 58 8.13 4.09 -19.91
C VAL A 58 8.72 5.47 -20.13
N GLN A 59 9.03 5.79 -21.39
CA GLN A 59 9.37 7.14 -21.83
C GLN A 59 8.12 7.82 -22.41
N SER A 60 7.81 9.03 -21.93
CA SER A 60 6.71 9.85 -22.42
C SER A 60 7.21 10.85 -23.45
N THR A 61 6.60 10.86 -24.63
CA THR A 61 6.83 11.91 -25.65
C THR A 61 5.90 13.11 -25.48
N ASP A 62 4.94 13.06 -24.56
CA ASP A 62 3.97 14.12 -24.36
C ASP A 62 4.64 15.35 -23.74
N ALA A 63 4.20 16.54 -24.16
CA ALA A 63 4.72 17.79 -23.61
C ALA A 63 4.49 17.87 -22.10
N LYS A 64 3.28 17.49 -21.66
CA LYS A 64 2.87 17.48 -20.24
C LYS A 64 2.81 16.05 -19.69
N LYS A 65 3.21 15.88 -18.44
CA LYS A 65 3.23 14.58 -17.75
C LYS A 65 2.16 14.56 -16.67
N VAL A 66 1.31 13.53 -16.66
CA VAL A 66 0.32 13.31 -15.59
C VAL A 66 0.64 12.00 -14.87
N ILE A 67 1.12 12.11 -13.62
CA ILE A 67 1.80 11.02 -12.91
C ILE A 67 1.11 10.71 -11.59
N THR A 68 0.90 9.42 -11.28
CA THR A 68 0.71 8.98 -9.89
C THR A 68 1.97 8.29 -9.36
N VAL A 69 2.35 8.59 -8.12
CA VAL A 69 3.58 8.08 -7.48
C VAL A 69 3.25 7.04 -6.44
N ARG A 70 3.93 5.90 -6.49
CA ARG A 70 3.85 4.88 -5.44
C ARG A 70 4.63 5.39 -4.23
N THR A 71 3.92 5.85 -3.20
CA THR A 71 4.50 6.54 -2.03
C THR A 71 5.54 5.70 -1.31
N ALA A 72 5.31 4.39 -1.23
CA ALA A 72 6.24 3.41 -0.67
C ALA A 72 7.61 3.35 -1.36
N SER A 73 7.73 3.82 -2.61
CA SER A 73 8.97 3.76 -3.38
C SER A 73 9.88 4.98 -3.21
N PHE A 74 9.42 6.03 -2.51
CA PHE A 74 10.17 7.27 -2.33
C PHE A 74 10.20 7.66 -0.86
N SER A 75 11.38 8.01 -0.36
CA SER A 75 11.49 8.60 0.98
C SER A 75 10.82 9.98 1.01
N ALA A 76 10.16 10.28 2.13
CA ALA A 76 9.66 11.63 2.37
C ALA A 76 10.81 12.64 2.35
N THR A 77 10.53 13.84 1.83
CA THR A 77 11.47 14.98 1.92
C THR A 77 11.42 15.57 3.33
N GLY A 78 12.44 16.34 3.71
CA GLY A 78 12.45 17.05 4.99
C GLY A 78 11.40 18.16 5.04
N GLU A 79 11.04 18.58 6.26
CA GLU A 79 10.15 19.72 6.48
C GLU A 79 10.87 21.06 6.21
N GLY A 80 10.12 22.05 5.70
CA GLY A 80 10.62 23.41 5.45
C GLY A 80 10.22 23.97 4.08
N GLY A 81 10.94 25.01 3.65
CA GLY A 81 10.72 25.71 2.38
C GLY A 81 10.11 27.11 2.55
N SER A 82 10.26 27.94 1.51
CA SER A 82 9.76 29.32 1.48
C SER A 82 9.00 29.62 0.19
N ALA A 83 8.30 28.61 -0.34
CA ALA A 83 7.51 28.75 -1.55
C ALA A 83 6.39 29.79 -1.34
N ALA A 84 6.15 30.61 -2.35
CA ALA A 84 5.07 31.60 -2.31
C ALA A 84 3.71 30.87 -2.30
N VAL A 85 2.78 31.37 -1.47
CA VAL A 85 1.39 30.91 -1.45
C VAL A 85 0.58 31.80 -2.38
N GLU A 86 0.01 31.21 -3.42
CA GLU A 86 -0.81 31.91 -4.41
C GLU A 86 -2.25 31.39 -4.35
N SER A 87 -3.21 32.30 -4.52
CA SER A 87 -4.61 31.93 -4.66
C SER A 87 -4.89 31.50 -6.11
N ALA A 88 -5.51 30.34 -6.28
CA ALA A 88 -5.95 29.85 -7.58
C ALA A 88 -7.46 30.02 -7.73
N THR A 89 -7.90 30.52 -8.89
CA THR A 89 -9.32 30.49 -9.25
C THR A 89 -9.71 29.07 -9.62
N VAL A 90 -10.69 28.52 -8.91
CA VAL A 90 -11.26 27.18 -9.18
C VAL A 90 -12.61 27.36 -9.87
N PRO A 91 -12.95 26.55 -10.91
CA PRO A 91 -14.28 26.56 -11.50
C PRO A 91 -15.37 26.30 -10.46
N ALA A 92 -16.59 26.77 -10.73
CA ALA A 92 -17.73 26.48 -9.89
C ALA A 92 -17.94 24.97 -9.77
N ASP A 93 -18.29 24.50 -8.57
CA ASP A 93 -18.63 23.10 -8.32
C ASP A 93 -19.87 22.73 -9.15
N PRO A 94 -19.80 21.72 -10.04
CA PRO A 94 -20.97 21.29 -10.81
C PRO A 94 -22.04 20.59 -9.95
N ALA A 95 -21.79 20.39 -8.63
CA ALA A 95 -22.72 19.84 -7.65
C ALA A 95 -23.27 18.45 -8.02
N LEU A 96 -22.46 17.66 -8.73
CA LEU A 96 -22.83 16.30 -9.18
C LEU A 96 -22.76 15.26 -8.04
N SER A 97 -22.05 15.56 -6.96
CA SER A 97 -21.92 14.70 -5.79
C SER A 97 -21.65 15.55 -4.56
N SER A 98 -22.15 15.12 -3.40
CA SER A 98 -21.87 15.77 -2.12
C SER A 98 -21.19 14.81 -1.15
N PHE A 99 -20.33 15.38 -0.29
CA PHE A 99 -19.76 14.66 0.83
C PHE A 99 -20.81 14.55 1.95
N VAL A 100 -21.25 13.34 2.28
CA VAL A 100 -22.25 13.08 3.33
C VAL A 100 -21.60 12.81 4.70
N GLY A 101 -20.44 12.13 4.70
CA GLY A 101 -19.70 11.80 5.91
C GLY A 101 -18.66 10.72 5.68
N ASN A 102 -17.75 10.55 6.65
CA ASN A 102 -16.77 9.47 6.68
C ASN A 102 -17.05 8.56 7.88
N ALA A 103 -17.11 7.26 7.65
CA ALA A 103 -17.06 6.26 8.71
C ALA A 103 -15.60 5.84 8.89
N LEU A 104 -14.83 6.62 9.65
CA LEU A 104 -13.43 6.30 9.94
C LEU A 104 -13.36 5.25 11.04
N SER A 105 -12.63 4.17 10.80
CA SER A 105 -12.25 3.22 11.83
C SER A 105 -11.28 3.90 12.79
N ALA A 106 -11.74 4.24 13.99
CA ALA A 106 -10.86 4.70 15.06
C ALA A 106 -9.99 3.51 15.51
N SER A 107 -8.67 3.67 15.42
CA SER A 107 -7.73 2.69 15.94
C SER A 107 -6.62 3.42 16.68
N ASP A 108 -6.28 2.92 17.86
CA ASP A 108 -5.09 3.36 18.61
C ASP A 108 -3.78 2.86 17.95
N ARG A 109 -3.89 2.07 16.87
CA ARG A 109 -2.74 1.48 16.17
C ARG A 109 -2.25 2.36 15.02
N PRO A 110 -0.95 2.27 14.65
CA PRO A 110 -0.42 3.00 13.52
C PRO A 110 -1.18 2.70 12.22
N GLU A 111 -1.28 3.69 11.34
CA GLU A 111 -1.88 3.52 10.03
C GLU A 111 -0.95 2.69 9.12
N LEU A 112 -1.50 1.71 8.41
CA LEU A 112 -0.75 0.71 7.65
C LEU A 112 0.26 1.29 6.65
N THR A 113 -0.07 2.37 5.95
CA THR A 113 0.82 2.98 4.94
C THR A 113 1.98 3.77 5.55
N SER A 114 1.93 4.10 6.85
CA SER A 114 2.98 4.83 7.58
C SER A 114 3.69 4.00 8.64
N ALA A 115 3.22 2.78 8.92
CA ALA A 115 3.74 1.94 9.97
C ALA A 115 5.14 1.39 9.65
N LYS A 116 6.03 1.42 10.64
CA LYS A 116 7.37 0.81 10.54
C LYS A 116 7.35 -0.71 10.64
N ILE A 117 6.40 -1.25 11.39
CA ILE A 117 6.22 -2.69 11.59
C ILE A 117 4.78 -3.03 11.25
N ILE A 118 4.58 -4.07 10.45
CA ILE A 118 3.26 -4.60 10.11
C ILE A 118 3.26 -6.09 10.40
N ILE A 119 2.29 -6.55 11.18
CA ILE A 119 1.95 -7.98 11.26
C ILE A 119 0.63 -8.20 10.52
N SER A 120 0.64 -9.12 9.57
CA SER A 120 -0.50 -9.38 8.69
C SER A 120 -1.00 -10.81 8.78
N GLY A 121 -2.30 -10.96 9.03
CA GLY A 121 -2.96 -12.26 9.13
C GLY A 121 -3.62 -12.72 7.82
N GLY A 122 -3.51 -14.01 7.55
CA GLY A 122 -4.15 -14.69 6.42
C GLY A 122 -5.39 -15.49 6.79
N ARG A 123 -6.02 -16.11 5.78
CA ARG A 123 -7.21 -16.96 5.96
C ARG A 123 -6.94 -18.20 6.83
N ALA A 124 -5.68 -18.62 6.99
CA ALA A 124 -5.34 -19.77 7.83
C ALA A 124 -5.69 -19.58 9.32
N LEU A 125 -5.95 -18.35 9.77
CA LEU A 125 -6.43 -18.04 11.12
C LEU A 125 -7.84 -18.58 11.40
N GLY A 126 -8.65 -18.79 10.36
CA GLY A 126 -9.91 -19.53 10.44
C GLY A 126 -11.11 -18.77 11.02
N SER A 127 -10.92 -17.72 11.82
CA SER A 127 -12.00 -16.86 12.30
C SER A 127 -11.52 -15.47 12.72
N ALA A 128 -12.45 -14.53 12.92
CA ALA A 128 -12.16 -13.20 13.43
C ALA A 128 -11.64 -13.24 14.88
N GLU A 129 -12.20 -14.14 15.70
CA GLU A 129 -11.80 -14.33 17.10
C GLU A 129 -10.37 -14.81 17.17
N LYS A 130 -10.03 -15.87 16.42
CA LYS A 130 -8.68 -16.41 16.36
C LYS A 130 -7.70 -15.42 15.76
N PHE A 131 -8.10 -14.66 14.74
CA PHE A 131 -7.28 -13.58 14.20
C PHE A 131 -6.91 -12.59 15.31
N GLN A 132 -7.89 -12.13 16.08
CA GLN A 132 -7.65 -11.17 17.16
C GLN A 132 -6.80 -11.78 18.29
N GLU A 133 -7.10 -13.01 18.68
CA GLU A 133 -6.43 -13.72 19.77
C GLU A 133 -4.92 -13.84 19.56
N VAL A 134 -4.46 -14.15 18.34
CA VAL A 134 -3.03 -14.42 18.10
C VAL A 134 -2.29 -13.27 17.45
N ILE A 135 -2.94 -12.43 16.63
CA ILE A 135 -2.26 -11.33 15.93
C ILE A 135 -2.10 -10.11 16.83
N LEU A 136 -3.15 -9.73 17.59
CA LEU A 136 -3.15 -8.47 18.33
C LEU A 136 -2.11 -8.44 19.46
N PRO A 137 -1.90 -9.49 20.27
CA PRO A 137 -0.89 -9.45 21.33
C PRO A 137 0.53 -9.21 20.80
N VAL A 138 0.87 -9.82 19.66
CA VAL A 138 2.16 -9.59 19.00
C VAL A 138 2.23 -8.19 18.42
N ALA A 139 1.16 -7.71 17.78
CA ALA A 139 1.09 -6.36 17.24
C ALA A 139 1.31 -5.30 18.32
N ASP A 140 0.63 -5.45 19.45
CA ASP A 140 0.67 -4.49 20.55
C ASP A 140 2.06 -4.44 21.20
N LYS A 141 2.71 -5.59 21.41
CA LYS A 141 4.09 -5.66 21.92
C LYS A 141 5.11 -5.02 20.98
N LEU A 142 4.93 -5.18 19.67
CA LEU A 142 5.82 -4.61 18.67
C LEU A 142 5.49 -3.15 18.32
N GLY A 143 4.37 -2.60 18.81
CA GLY A 143 3.84 -1.31 18.32
C GLY A 143 3.54 -1.35 16.81
N ALA A 144 3.15 -2.51 16.29
CA ALA A 144 2.92 -2.75 14.87
C ALA A 144 1.51 -2.36 14.43
N ALA A 145 1.38 -1.96 13.17
CA ALA A 145 0.09 -1.94 12.52
C ALA A 145 -0.38 -3.36 12.17
N VAL A 146 -1.68 -3.54 12.09
CA VAL A 146 -2.30 -4.83 11.78
C VAL A 146 -2.80 -4.83 10.35
N GLY A 147 -2.29 -5.76 9.56
CA GLY A 147 -2.71 -6.00 8.19
C GLY A 147 -3.50 -7.29 8.05
N ALA A 148 -4.15 -7.47 6.90
CA ALA A 148 -4.83 -8.70 6.54
C ALA A 148 -4.72 -8.95 5.03
N SER A 149 -4.65 -10.22 4.64
CA SER A 149 -4.85 -10.59 3.24
C SER A 149 -6.31 -10.40 2.83
N ARG A 150 -6.55 -10.17 1.53
CA ARG A 150 -7.91 -10.14 0.97
C ARG A 150 -8.74 -11.37 1.35
N ALA A 151 -8.14 -12.56 1.36
CA ALA A 151 -8.85 -13.79 1.72
C ALA A 151 -9.35 -13.82 3.17
N ALA A 152 -8.67 -13.12 4.09
CA ALA A 152 -9.13 -12.96 5.47
C ALA A 152 -10.24 -11.89 5.58
N VAL A 153 -10.12 -10.80 4.82
CA VAL A 153 -11.14 -9.73 4.76
C VAL A 153 -12.45 -10.25 4.15
N ASP A 154 -12.38 -10.92 3.00
CA ASP A 154 -13.54 -11.50 2.31
C ASP A 154 -14.23 -12.58 3.18
N ALA A 155 -13.49 -13.23 4.10
CA ALA A 155 -14.01 -14.18 5.07
C ALA A 155 -14.54 -13.54 6.37
N GLY A 156 -14.47 -12.22 6.50
CA GLY A 156 -14.94 -11.47 7.67
C GLY A 156 -14.02 -11.51 8.89
N TYR A 157 -12.75 -11.93 8.74
CA TYR A 157 -11.82 -12.04 9.88
C TYR A 157 -11.20 -10.69 10.26
N ALA A 158 -11.13 -9.77 9.30
CA ALA A 158 -10.54 -8.45 9.45
C ALA A 158 -11.31 -7.42 8.60
N PRO A 159 -11.32 -6.13 9.01
CA PRO A 159 -11.95 -5.07 8.22
C PRO A 159 -11.18 -4.80 6.92
N ASN A 160 -11.87 -4.21 5.93
CA ASN A 160 -11.25 -3.83 4.66
C ASN A 160 -10.10 -2.84 4.82
N ASP A 161 -10.15 -2.00 5.86
CA ASP A 161 -9.07 -1.07 6.20
C ASP A 161 -7.75 -1.77 6.51
N TRP A 162 -7.77 -3.04 6.89
CA TRP A 162 -6.53 -3.79 7.14
C TRP A 162 -6.00 -4.48 5.88
N GLN A 163 -6.73 -4.43 4.76
CA GLN A 163 -6.36 -5.18 3.57
C GLN A 163 -5.03 -4.67 2.96
N VAL A 164 -4.06 -5.57 2.85
CA VAL A 164 -2.80 -5.34 2.12
C VAL A 164 -2.84 -6.06 0.78
N GLY A 165 -2.36 -5.42 -0.28
CA GLY A 165 -2.29 -6.00 -1.62
C GLY A 165 -2.63 -5.02 -2.73
N GLN A 166 -2.64 -5.52 -3.97
CA GLN A 166 -2.93 -4.75 -5.20
C GLN A 166 -4.25 -3.98 -5.13
N THR A 167 -5.28 -4.57 -4.53
CA THR A 167 -6.61 -3.97 -4.35
C THR A 167 -6.83 -3.43 -2.94
N GLY A 168 -5.79 -3.45 -2.10
CA GLY A 168 -5.81 -2.90 -0.75
C GLY A 168 -4.78 -1.79 -0.63
N LYS A 169 -4.19 -1.67 0.56
CA LYS A 169 -3.09 -0.76 0.83
C LYS A 169 -1.77 -1.37 0.32
N VAL A 170 -0.97 -0.51 -0.31
CA VAL A 170 0.44 -0.79 -0.62
C VAL A 170 1.28 -0.22 0.51
N VAL A 171 2.17 -1.04 1.06
CA VAL A 171 2.98 -0.75 2.24
C VAL A 171 4.44 -1.14 1.97
N ALA A 172 5.36 -0.47 2.65
CA ALA A 172 6.79 -0.80 2.65
C ALA A 172 7.39 -0.55 4.04
N PRO A 173 6.95 -1.28 5.08
CA PRO A 173 7.50 -1.16 6.42
C PRO A 173 8.97 -1.61 6.50
N GLU A 174 9.62 -1.28 7.61
CA GLU A 174 10.93 -1.82 7.97
C GLU A 174 10.86 -3.33 8.25
N LEU A 175 9.73 -3.79 8.81
CA LEU A 175 9.45 -5.20 9.10
C LEU A 175 8.00 -5.56 8.72
N TYR A 176 7.84 -6.60 7.91
CA TYR A 176 6.55 -7.20 7.58
C TYR A 176 6.51 -8.66 8.02
N ILE A 177 5.56 -9.02 8.88
CA ILE A 177 5.35 -10.39 9.37
C ILE A 177 4.08 -10.95 8.73
N ALA A 178 4.22 -11.87 7.78
CA ALA A 178 3.13 -12.56 7.10
C ALA A 178 2.76 -13.86 7.83
N VAL A 179 1.60 -13.90 8.48
CA VAL A 179 1.14 -15.04 9.27
C VAL A 179 0.01 -15.77 8.54
N GLY A 180 0.26 -17.01 8.12
CA GLY A 180 -0.75 -17.85 7.49
C GLY A 180 -1.23 -17.31 6.14
N ILE A 181 -0.36 -16.56 5.44
CA ILE A 181 -0.60 -15.97 4.12
C ILE A 181 0.12 -16.82 3.09
N SER A 182 -0.58 -17.23 2.02
CA SER A 182 0.00 -18.08 0.98
C SER A 182 1.00 -17.35 0.07
N GLY A 183 0.93 -16.02 -0.04
CA GLY A 183 1.78 -15.25 -0.96
C GLY A 183 1.22 -15.17 -2.38
N ALA A 184 -0.11 -15.12 -2.53
CA ALA A 184 -0.72 -14.80 -3.82
C ALA A 184 -0.14 -13.49 -4.37
N ILE A 185 0.10 -13.44 -5.68
CA ILE A 185 0.76 -12.31 -6.37
C ILE A 185 0.10 -10.97 -6.02
N GLN A 186 -1.22 -10.94 -5.89
CA GLN A 186 -1.97 -9.74 -5.52
C GLN A 186 -1.64 -9.25 -4.09
N HIS A 187 -1.37 -10.16 -3.15
CA HIS A 187 -0.91 -9.78 -1.81
C HIS A 187 0.52 -9.24 -1.87
N LEU A 188 1.41 -9.95 -2.57
CA LEU A 188 2.82 -9.57 -2.70
C LEU A 188 2.98 -8.19 -3.33
N ALA A 189 2.16 -7.84 -4.32
CA ALA A 189 2.12 -6.50 -4.92
C ALA A 189 1.95 -5.36 -3.90
N GLY A 190 1.34 -5.65 -2.75
CA GLY A 190 1.13 -4.68 -1.69
C GLY A 190 2.24 -4.62 -0.65
N MET A 191 3.15 -5.58 -0.56
CA MET A 191 4.12 -5.66 0.55
C MET A 191 5.53 -6.11 0.18
N LYS A 192 5.78 -6.50 -1.08
CA LYS A 192 7.09 -7.03 -1.52
C LYS A 192 8.25 -6.03 -1.38
N ASP A 193 7.95 -4.74 -1.26
CA ASP A 193 8.95 -3.69 -1.10
C ASP A 193 9.24 -3.39 0.40
N SER A 194 8.72 -4.21 1.31
CA SER A 194 9.10 -4.18 2.73
C SER A 194 10.58 -4.51 2.88
N ARG A 195 11.26 -3.88 3.83
CA ARG A 195 12.72 -4.06 4.00
C ARG A 195 13.08 -5.46 4.52
N VAL A 196 12.30 -6.00 5.45
CA VAL A 196 12.44 -7.36 5.96
C VAL A 196 11.08 -8.04 5.94
N ILE A 197 11.00 -9.21 5.33
CA ILE A 197 9.80 -10.03 5.24
C ILE A 197 10.01 -11.32 6.04
N VAL A 198 9.18 -11.51 7.06
CA VAL A 198 9.11 -12.75 7.86
C VAL A 198 7.83 -13.49 7.48
N ALA A 199 7.92 -14.77 7.17
CA ALA A 199 6.76 -15.61 6.86
C ALA A 199 6.62 -16.73 7.90
N ILE A 200 5.41 -16.87 8.47
CA ILE A 200 5.03 -17.97 9.35
C ILE A 200 3.90 -18.72 8.65
N ASN A 201 4.16 -19.95 8.21
CA ASN A 201 3.15 -20.76 7.52
C ASN A 201 3.36 -22.24 7.83
N LYS A 202 2.29 -23.03 7.89
CA LYS A 202 2.38 -24.48 8.07
C LYS A 202 2.75 -25.23 6.79
N ASP A 203 2.47 -24.61 5.64
CA ASP A 203 2.72 -25.16 4.31
C ASP A 203 4.08 -24.68 3.82
N GLU A 204 5.09 -25.56 3.86
CA GLU A 204 6.47 -25.26 3.45
C GLU A 204 6.61 -24.86 1.97
N GLU A 205 5.64 -25.23 1.14
CA GLU A 205 5.60 -24.93 -0.29
C GLU A 205 4.86 -23.61 -0.59
N ALA A 206 4.43 -22.88 0.45
CA ALA A 206 3.69 -21.63 0.28
C ALA A 206 4.54 -20.59 -0.50
N PRO A 207 4.00 -19.99 -1.59
CA PRO A 207 4.71 -18.98 -2.40
C PRO A 207 5.29 -17.80 -1.63
N ILE A 208 4.74 -17.46 -0.46
CA ILE A 208 5.25 -16.39 0.41
C ILE A 208 6.74 -16.60 0.77
N PHE A 209 7.21 -17.85 0.88
CA PHE A 209 8.60 -18.15 1.21
C PHE A 209 9.57 -17.77 0.09
N GLN A 210 9.11 -17.60 -1.15
CA GLN A 210 9.96 -17.16 -2.27
C GLN A 210 10.38 -15.69 -2.14
N VAL A 211 9.67 -14.90 -1.33
CA VAL A 211 9.96 -13.47 -1.11
C VAL A 211 10.32 -13.17 0.34
N ALA A 212 10.28 -14.15 1.24
CA ALA A 212 10.58 -13.95 2.65
C ALA A 212 12.09 -13.98 2.89
N ASP A 213 12.59 -13.02 3.68
CA ASP A 213 13.96 -13.04 4.19
C ASP A 213 14.12 -14.10 5.30
N TYR A 214 13.05 -14.31 6.09
CA TYR A 214 12.99 -15.34 7.13
C TYR A 214 11.70 -16.15 7.01
N GLY A 215 11.84 -17.47 6.94
CA GLY A 215 10.70 -18.39 6.92
C GLY A 215 10.68 -19.28 8.16
N LEU A 216 9.51 -19.40 8.79
CA LEU A 216 9.23 -20.35 9.85
C LEU A 216 8.09 -21.27 9.41
N VAL A 217 8.42 -22.55 9.17
CA VAL A 217 7.44 -23.59 8.92
C VAL A 217 6.90 -24.09 10.26
N ALA A 218 5.75 -23.57 10.69
CA ALA A 218 5.18 -23.87 12.00
C ALA A 218 3.66 -23.66 12.03
N ASP A 219 3.01 -24.24 13.05
CA ASP A 219 1.65 -23.88 13.40
C ASP A 219 1.63 -22.46 13.99
N LEU A 220 0.90 -21.56 13.32
CA LEU A 220 0.74 -20.16 13.74
C LEU A 220 0.11 -20.03 15.14
N PHE A 221 -0.70 -21.00 15.58
CA PHE A 221 -1.34 -20.99 16.89
C PHE A 221 -0.37 -21.34 18.03
N GLN A 222 0.82 -21.86 17.70
CA GLN A 222 1.89 -22.10 18.65
C GLN A 222 2.97 -21.02 18.52
N ALA A 223 3.37 -20.71 17.28
CA ALA A 223 4.45 -19.79 17.00
C ALA A 223 4.15 -18.35 17.46
N LEU A 224 2.92 -17.86 17.29
CA LEU A 224 2.58 -16.48 17.67
C LEU A 224 2.51 -16.26 19.18
N PRO A 225 1.87 -17.14 19.99
CA PRO A 225 1.96 -17.02 21.45
C PRO A 225 3.41 -17.08 21.96
N GLU A 226 4.23 -18.01 21.46
CA GLU A 226 5.64 -18.09 21.86
C GLU A 226 6.45 -16.86 21.46
N MET A 227 6.16 -16.30 20.29
CA MET A 227 6.74 -15.04 19.85
C MET A 227 6.32 -13.92 20.79
N ALA A 228 5.01 -13.79 21.06
CA ALA A 228 4.47 -12.79 21.96
C ALA A 228 5.19 -12.84 23.32
N ASP A 229 5.44 -14.03 23.89
CA ASP A 229 6.12 -14.14 25.19
C ASP A 229 7.58 -13.64 25.19
N LYS A 230 8.25 -13.63 24.04
CA LYS A 230 9.68 -13.31 23.92
C LYS A 230 9.97 -11.87 23.47
N VAL A 231 8.98 -11.14 22.96
CA VAL A 231 9.08 -9.70 22.61
C VAL A 231 8.49 -8.77 23.65
#